data_AF-A0A2P7B6Y5-F1
#
_entry.id   AF-A0A2P7B6Y5-F1
#
_cell.length_a   1.000
_cell.length_b   1.000
_cell.length_c   1.000
_cell.angle_alpha   90.00
_cell.angle_beta   90.00
_cell.angle_gamma   90.00
#
_symmetry.space_group_name_H-M   'P 1'
#
loop_
_entity.id
_entity.type
_entity.pdbx_description
1 polymer ?
#
loop_
_entity_poly.entity_id
_entity_poly.type
_entity_poly.pdbx_seq_one_letter_code
_entity_poly.pdbx_strand_id
1 'polypeptide(L)'
;MSQEPGIVRRLLTSARTLAATSRQEQQTLLREAAKQIEAYQSLLALYGSAAYEIDEDICGRLTDYADRIDFSYLDETRLVMLEAAAVIRRLRLLLGITPESSKP
;
A
#
# COMPACT_ATOMS: atom_id res chain seq x y z
N MET A 1 13.58 -17.61 11.68
CA MET A 1 13.06 -17.08 10.40
C MET A 1 12.74 -15.62 10.65
N SER A 2 13.53 -14.70 10.11
CA SER A 2 13.21 -13.28 10.18
C SER A 2 11.95 -13.06 9.37
N GLN A 3 10.82 -12.77 10.01
CA GLN A 3 9.64 -12.32 9.28
C GLN A 3 10.02 -11.01 8.60
N GLU A 4 9.96 -10.98 7.27
CA GLU A 4 10.06 -9.72 6.56
C GLU A 4 8.98 -8.75 7.09
N PRO A 5 9.28 -7.45 7.22
CA PRO A 5 8.29 -6.50 7.66
C PRO A 5 7.09 -6.53 6.71
N GLY A 6 5.87 -6.40 7.23
CA GLY A 6 4.69 -6.35 6.37
C GLY A 6 4.66 -5.12 5.46
N ILE A 7 3.77 -5.15 4.46
CA ILE A 7 3.72 -4.15 3.38
C ILE A 7 3.56 -2.73 3.92
N VAL A 8 2.78 -2.55 4.99
CA VAL A 8 2.50 -1.21 5.54
C VAL A 8 3.79 -0.64 6.12
N ARG A 9 4.55 -1.45 6.87
CA ARG A 9 5.85 -1.01 7.41
C ARG A 9 6.86 -0.76 6.29
N ARG A 10 6.88 -1.58 5.25
CA ARG A 10 7.76 -1.40 4.09
C ARG A 10 7.45 -0.10 3.34
N LEU A 11 6.17 0.19 3.07
CA LEU A 11 5.74 1.45 2.45
C LEU A 11 6.13 2.67 3.30
N LEU A 12 5.87 2.64 4.62
CA LEU A 12 6.22 3.74 5.51
C LEU A 12 7.74 3.96 5.64
N THR A 13 8.51 2.87 5.60
CA THR A 13 9.97 2.94 5.63
C THR A 13 10.47 3.55 4.33
N SER A 14 10.01 3.04 3.18
CA SER A 14 10.38 3.57 1.87
C SER A 14 9.99 5.04 1.72
N ALA A 15 8.80 5.46 2.15
CA ALA A 15 8.38 6.87 2.15
C ALA A 15 9.33 7.80 2.94
N ARG A 16 9.97 7.30 4.00
CA ARG A 16 10.97 8.03 4.79
C ARG A 16 12.35 8.01 4.14
N THR A 17 12.70 6.94 3.45
CA THR A 17 14.03 6.69 2.87
C THR A 17 14.03 6.69 1.35
N LEU A 18 13.12 7.42 0.69
CA LEU A 18 12.90 7.36 -0.77
C LEU A 18 14.18 7.53 -1.59
N ALA A 19 15.01 8.51 -1.22
CA ALA A 19 16.27 8.79 -1.91
C ALA A 19 17.27 7.62 -1.85
N ALA A 20 17.12 6.72 -0.88
CA ALA A 20 17.94 5.52 -0.70
C ALA A 20 17.27 4.24 -1.20
N THR A 21 15.97 4.27 -1.53
CA THR A 21 15.25 3.12 -2.09
C THR A 21 15.34 3.17 -3.61
N SER A 22 15.78 2.09 -4.25
CA SER A 22 15.91 2.05 -5.72
C SER A 22 14.55 2.16 -6.41
N ARG A 23 14.51 2.74 -7.61
CA ARG A 23 13.27 2.84 -8.42
C ARG A 23 12.56 1.50 -8.55
N GLN A 24 13.31 0.42 -8.79
CA GLN A 24 12.73 -0.91 -8.96
C GLN A 24 12.10 -1.45 -7.67
N GLU A 25 12.68 -1.16 -6.50
CA GLU A 25 12.07 -1.48 -5.21
C GLU A 25 10.79 -0.67 -4.97
N GLN A 26 10.81 0.63 -5.30
CA GLN A 26 9.62 1.51 -5.17
C GLN A 26 8.47 1.02 -6.06
N GLN A 27 8.76 0.64 -7.32
CA GLN A 27 7.79 0.04 -8.23
C GLN A 27 7.23 -1.28 -7.70
N THR A 28 8.11 -2.16 -7.21
CA THR A 28 7.71 -3.46 -6.67
C THR A 28 6.80 -3.28 -5.44
N LEU A 29 7.14 -2.35 -4.56
CA LEU A 29 6.36 -2.00 -3.37
C LEU A 29 4.95 -1.50 -3.72
N LEU A 30 4.83 -0.60 -4.70
CA LEU A 30 3.53 -0.08 -5.11
C LEU A 30 2.66 -1.14 -5.80
N ARG A 31 3.24 -2.00 -6.63
CA ARG A 31 2.50 -3.13 -7.25
C ARG A 31 2.05 -4.15 -6.21
N GLU A 32 2.86 -4.43 -5.20
CA GLU A 32 2.49 -5.31 -4.09
C GLU A 32 1.37 -4.69 -3.26
N ALA A 33 1.46 -3.38 -2.97
CA ALA A 33 0.41 -2.64 -2.30
C ALA A 33 -0.92 -2.68 -3.07
N ALA A 34 -0.90 -2.46 -4.38
CA ALA A 34 -2.09 -2.53 -5.24
C ALA A 34 -2.76 -3.91 -5.16
N LYS A 35 -1.99 -5.00 -5.33
CA LYS A 35 -2.50 -6.37 -5.21
C LYS A 35 -3.12 -6.65 -3.83
N GLN A 36 -2.52 -6.14 -2.77
CA GLN A 36 -3.03 -6.35 -1.42
C GLN A 36 -4.32 -5.56 -1.15
N ILE A 37 -4.43 -4.34 -1.70
CA ILE A 37 -5.66 -3.56 -1.64
C ILE A 37 -6.79 -4.27 -2.41
N GLU A 38 -6.52 -4.74 -3.63
CA GLU A 38 -7.47 -5.48 -4.46
C GLU A 38 -7.99 -6.74 -3.75
N ALA A 39 -7.08 -7.50 -3.13
CA ALA A 39 -7.46 -8.68 -2.36
C ALA A 39 -8.36 -8.34 -1.16
N TYR A 40 -8.07 -7.26 -0.43
CA TYR A 40 -8.90 -6.85 0.70
C TYR A 40 -10.26 -6.27 0.28
N GLN A 41 -10.30 -5.50 -0.81
CA GLN A 41 -11.55 -5.01 -1.38
C GLN A 41 -12.43 -6.18 -1.84
N SER A 42 -11.85 -7.18 -2.50
CA SER A 42 -12.54 -8.40 -2.91
C SER A 42 -13.10 -9.17 -1.71
N LEU A 43 -12.33 -9.28 -0.62
CA LEU A 43 -12.80 -9.90 0.62
C LEU A 43 -13.97 -9.13 1.24
N LEU A 44 -13.89 -7.80 1.34
CA LEU A 44 -14.98 -6.98 1.88
C LEU A 44 -16.26 -7.13 1.07
N ALA A 45 -16.16 -7.16 -0.26
CA ALA A 45 -17.28 -7.38 -1.16
C ALA A 45 -17.95 -8.75 -0.92
N LEU A 46 -17.16 -9.80 -0.67
CA LEU A 46 -17.68 -11.14 -0.34
C LEU A 46 -18.44 -11.17 1.00
N TYR A 47 -18.02 -10.37 1.99
CA TYR A 47 -18.68 -10.29 3.30
C TYR A 47 -19.92 -9.39 3.32
N GLY A 48 -20.34 -8.85 2.17
CA GLY A 48 -21.49 -7.94 2.08
C GLY A 48 -21.28 -6.62 2.83
N SER A 49 -20.04 -6.35 3.26
CA SER A 49 -19.67 -5.08 3.84
C SER A 49 -19.56 -4.08 2.69
N ALA A 50 -20.41 -3.07 2.75
CA ALA A 50 -20.38 -1.88 1.91
C ALA A 50 -18.99 -1.22 1.99
N ALA A 51 -18.05 -1.66 1.16
CA ALA A 51 -16.77 -1.01 0.95
C ALA A 51 -16.92 0.36 0.24
N TYR A 52 -18.15 0.88 0.09
CA TYR A 52 -18.49 2.15 -0.55
C TYR A 52 -17.76 3.38 0.03
N GLU A 53 -17.11 3.25 1.20
CA GLU A 53 -16.29 4.32 1.77
C GLU A 53 -14.79 4.26 1.38
N ILE A 54 -14.37 3.24 0.65
CA ILE A 54 -13.00 3.07 0.17
C ILE A 54 -12.99 3.45 -1.30
N ASP A 55 -12.13 4.39 -1.67
CA ASP A 55 -11.91 4.82 -3.05
C ASP A 55 -11.82 3.60 -3.99
N GLU A 56 -12.84 3.43 -4.84
CA GLU A 56 -13.00 2.26 -5.72
C GLU A 56 -11.85 2.15 -6.73
N ASP A 57 -11.17 3.27 -7.06
CA ASP A 57 -10.14 3.32 -8.11
C ASP A 57 -8.69 3.37 -7.55
N ILE A 58 -8.49 3.23 -6.24
CA ILE A 58 -7.13 3.34 -5.70
C ILE A 58 -6.17 2.26 -6.23
N CYS A 59 -6.66 1.06 -6.55
CA CYS A 59 -5.88 0.00 -7.19
C CYS A 59 -5.37 0.42 -8.59
N GLY A 60 -6.26 1.01 -9.39
CA GLY A 60 -5.94 1.52 -10.72
C GLY A 60 -4.89 2.62 -10.62
N ARG A 61 -5.13 3.62 -9.75
CA ARG A 61 -4.20 4.73 -9.49
C ARG A 61 -2.81 4.26 -9.05
N LEU A 62 -2.71 3.30 -8.13
CA LEU A 62 -1.41 2.79 -7.66
C LEU A 62 -0.67 1.99 -8.73
N THR A 63 -1.39 1.20 -9.52
CA THR A 63 -0.79 0.43 -10.63
C THR A 63 -0.28 1.37 -11.71
N ASP A 64 -1.09 2.35 -12.12
CA ASP A 64 -0.70 3.37 -13.07
C ASP A 64 0.50 4.19 -12.56
N TYR A 65 0.50 4.55 -11.27
CA TYR A 65 1.64 5.26 -10.67
C TYR A 65 2.92 4.42 -10.72
N ALA A 66 2.84 3.14 -10.37
CA ALA A 66 3.99 2.23 -10.38
C ALA A 66 4.58 2.04 -11.79
N ASP A 67 3.71 2.02 -12.80
CA ASP A 67 4.10 1.69 -14.18
C ASP A 67 4.51 2.92 -15.00
N ARG A 68 3.90 4.08 -14.74
CA ARG A 68 4.02 5.26 -15.61
C ARG A 68 4.83 6.40 -15.04
N ILE A 69 4.96 6.52 -13.72
CA ILE A 69 5.58 7.72 -13.12
C ILE A 69 7.10 7.59 -13.01
N ASP A 70 7.75 8.72 -13.24
CA ASP A 70 9.15 8.92 -12.92
C ASP A 70 9.29 9.23 -11.42
N PHE A 71 9.90 8.31 -10.68
CA PHE A 71 10.12 8.38 -9.25
C PHE A 71 11.14 9.47 -8.84
N SER A 72 11.50 10.35 -9.78
CA SER A 72 12.27 11.58 -9.58
C SER A 72 11.53 12.60 -8.73
N TYR A 73 10.19 12.59 -8.73
CA TYR A 73 9.36 13.45 -7.87
C TYR A 73 9.16 12.80 -6.49
N LEU A 74 10.13 13.05 -5.60
CA LEU A 74 10.19 12.40 -4.29
C LEU A 74 9.00 12.75 -3.39
N ASP A 75 8.47 13.97 -3.45
CA ASP A 75 7.34 14.37 -2.60
C ASP A 75 6.04 13.70 -3.03
N GLU A 76 5.77 13.63 -4.34
CA GLU A 76 4.62 12.90 -4.90
C GLU A 76 4.71 11.41 -4.58
N THR A 77 5.89 10.82 -4.78
CA THR A 77 6.14 9.41 -4.48
C THR A 77 5.92 9.12 -2.99
N ARG A 78 6.33 10.05 -2.12
CA ARG A 78 6.09 9.94 -0.67
C ARG A 78 4.60 9.93 -0.37
N LEU A 79 3.85 10.86 -0.94
CA LEU A 79 2.40 10.96 -0.72
C LEU A 79 1.70 9.67 -1.14
N VAL A 80 2.03 9.14 -2.31
CA VAL A 80 1.42 7.89 -2.83
C VAL A 80 1.74 6.69 -1.95
N MET A 81 2.98 6.54 -1.47
CA MET A 81 3.33 5.45 -0.54
C MET A 81 2.59 5.57 0.80
N LEU A 82 2.43 6.79 1.32
CA LEU A 82 1.68 7.05 2.55
C LEU A 82 0.18 6.77 2.37
N GLU A 83 -0.40 7.16 1.24
CA GLU A 83 -1.79 6.90 0.88
C GLU A 83 -2.06 5.39 0.77
N ALA A 84 -1.21 4.66 0.04
CA ALA A 84 -1.28 3.21 -0.06
C ALA A 84 -1.23 2.53 1.33
N ALA A 85 -0.29 2.95 2.19
CA ALA A 85 -0.16 2.42 3.55
C ALA A 85 -1.40 2.71 4.40
N ALA A 86 -2.00 3.89 4.26
CA ALA A 86 -3.21 4.28 4.99
C ALA A 86 -4.43 3.45 4.54
N VAL A 87 -4.60 3.23 3.25
CA VAL A 87 -5.71 2.43 2.72
C VAL A 87 -5.58 0.96 3.13
N ILE A 88 -4.39 0.36 3.03
CA ILE A 88 -4.15 -1.01 3.51
C ILE A 88 -4.49 -1.13 5.00
N ARG A 89 -4.11 -0.14 5.83
CA ARG A 89 -4.50 -0.11 7.26
C ARG A 89 -6.01 -0.06 7.45
N ARG A 90 -6.71 0.81 6.72
CA ARG A 90 -8.18 0.94 6.81
C ARG A 90 -8.87 -0.37 6.41
N LEU A 91 -8.44 -0.98 5.31
CA LEU A 91 -8.95 -2.26 4.83
C LEU A 91 -8.77 -3.38 5.86
N ARG A 92 -7.57 -3.47 6.47
CA ARG A 92 -7.32 -4.44 7.54
C ARG A 92 -8.25 -4.24 8.74
N LEU A 93 -8.48 -2.99 9.15
CA LEU A 93 -9.41 -2.68 10.25
C LEU A 93 -10.84 -3.12 9.91
N LEU A 94 -11.32 -2.84 8.70
CA LEU A 94 -12.65 -3.23 8.25
C LEU A 94 -12.80 -4.76 8.17
N LEU A 95 -11.73 -5.48 7.87
CA LEU A 95 -11.67 -6.94 7.86
C LEU A 95 -11.39 -7.56 9.24
N GLY A 96 -11.20 -6.77 10.30
CA GLY A 96 -10.82 -7.26 11.63
C GLY A 96 -9.41 -7.88 11.70
N ILE A 97 -8.54 -7.61 10.72
CA ILE A 97 -7.16 -8.09 10.67
C ILE A 97 -6.29 -7.21 11.57
N THR A 98 -5.53 -7.84 12.47
CA THR A 98 -4.63 -7.13 13.38
C THR A 98 -3.61 -6.26 12.63
N PRO A 99 -3.22 -5.10 13.17
CA PRO A 99 -2.15 -4.29 12.61
C PRO A 99 -0.85 -5.09 12.51
N GLU A 100 -0.04 -4.81 11.49
CA GLU A 100 1.31 -5.36 11.42
C GLU A 100 2.08 -5.00 12.70
N SER A 101 2.67 -6.00 13.35
CA SER A 101 3.25 -5.83 14.69
C SER A 101 4.33 -4.75 14.68
N SER A 102 4.19 -3.76 15.56
CA SER A 102 5.11 -2.62 15.71
C SER A 102 6.44 -2.99 16.35
N LYS A 103 6.75 -4.29 16.55
CA LYS A 103 7.92 -4.68 17.32
C LYS A 103 9.21 -4.19 16.64
N PRO A 104 10.09 -3.51 17.39
CA PRO A 104 11.30 -2.89 16.86
C PRO A 104 12.18 -3.90 16.14
#